data_AF-A0A959FH57-F1
#
_entry.id   AF-A0A959FH57-F1
#
_cell.length_a   1.000
_cell.length_b   1.000
_cell.length_c   1.000
_cell.angle_alpha   90.00
_cell.angle_beta   90.00
_cell.angle_gamma   90.00
#
_symmetry.space_group_name_H-M   'P 1'
#
loop_
_entity.id
_entity.type
_entity.pdbx_description
1 polymer ?
#
loop_
_entity_poly.entity_id
_entity_poly.type
_entity_poly.pdbx_seq_one_letter_code
_entity_poly.pdbx_strand_id
1 'polypeptide(L)'
;WLTLNSSDRFSEFIDWVYSSIAIGFEPTVISLFPWTSGNILHFSGGADNWSVQVADFLFQDSDPAEALDAGDEIIEFGNALKEQEEEEEGEEGEEEGEEEDEWEDDEWDEDDEWEDDEDFWDELGDFLDELGDFLSDLWDDILDWFKSDDGSSK
;
A
#
# COMPACT_ATOMS: atom_id res chain seq x y z
N TRP A 1 15.46 19.15 12.82
CA TRP A 1 14.49 19.91 12.01
C TRP A 1 14.77 21.42 11.91
N LEU A 2 14.62 22.21 12.99
CA LEU A 2 14.71 23.69 12.94
C LEU A 2 16.03 24.26 12.42
N THR A 3 17.14 23.54 12.60
CA THR A 3 18.48 23.94 12.15
C THR A 3 18.83 23.45 10.75
N LEU A 4 17.98 22.62 10.16
CA LEU A 4 18.19 21.96 8.89
C LEU A 4 17.55 22.77 7.76
N ASN A 5 18.16 22.71 6.57
CA ASN A 5 17.53 23.20 5.35
C ASN A 5 16.50 22.17 4.83
N SER A 6 15.65 22.54 3.87
CA SER A 6 14.60 21.65 3.36
C SER A 6 15.12 20.33 2.76
N SER A 7 16.27 20.36 2.10
CA SER A 7 16.90 19.13 1.58
C SER A 7 17.36 18.22 2.71
N ASP A 8 18.01 18.77 3.73
CA ASP A 8 18.48 17.99 4.88
C ASP A 8 17.29 17.42 5.67
N ARG A 9 16.18 18.18 5.80
CA ARG A 9 14.94 17.69 6.43
C ARG A 9 14.34 16.52 5.67
N PHE A 10 14.33 16.60 4.34
CA PHE A 10 13.85 15.50 3.51
C PHE A 10 14.75 14.26 3.64
N SER A 11 16.07 14.42 3.71
CA SER A 11 16.99 13.30 3.96
C SER A 11 16.76 12.64 5.32
N GLU A 12 16.62 13.42 6.39
CA GLU A 12 16.32 12.88 7.73
C GLU A 12 14.95 12.18 7.78
N PHE A 13 13.96 12.70 7.06
CA PHE A 13 12.65 12.07 6.91
C PHE A 13 12.75 10.72 6.21
N ILE A 14 13.49 10.64 5.09
CA ILE A 14 13.73 9.39 4.38
C ILE A 14 14.43 8.37 5.29
N ASP A 15 15.52 8.78 5.96
CA ASP A 15 16.28 7.91 6.85
C ASP A 15 15.41 7.37 7.99
N TRP A 16 14.54 8.21 8.54
CA TRP A 16 13.58 7.81 9.57
C TRP A 16 12.55 6.81 9.05
N VAL A 17 11.91 7.06 7.91
CA VAL A 17 10.92 6.15 7.31
C VAL A 17 11.54 4.78 7.03
N TYR A 18 12.68 4.73 6.35
CA TYR A 18 13.37 3.46 6.06
C TYR A 18 13.84 2.73 7.33
N SER A 19 14.14 3.45 8.41
CA SER A 19 14.51 2.80 9.68
C SER A 19 13.33 2.25 10.47
N SER A 20 12.10 2.64 10.13
CA SER A 20 10.89 2.36 10.88
C SER A 20 9.94 1.37 10.20
N ILE A 21 10.05 1.20 8.88
CA ILE A 21 9.31 0.19 8.12
C ILE A 21 9.89 -1.21 8.35
N ALA A 22 9.04 -2.23 8.29
CA ALA A 22 9.47 -3.61 8.30
C ALA A 22 10.41 -3.93 7.13
N ILE A 23 11.50 -4.63 7.44
CA ILE A 23 12.52 -5.00 6.45
C ILE A 23 11.89 -5.78 5.30
N GLY A 24 12.14 -5.34 4.06
CA GLY A 24 11.63 -5.98 2.85
C GLY A 24 10.38 -5.31 2.28
N PHE A 25 9.73 -4.43 3.04
CA PHE A 25 8.49 -3.76 2.66
C PHE A 25 8.65 -2.25 2.50
N GLU A 26 9.90 -1.77 2.50
CA GLU A 26 10.17 -0.36 2.31
C GLU A 26 9.87 0.08 0.88
N PRO A 27 9.38 1.32 0.66
CA PRO A 27 9.13 1.83 -0.67
C PRO A 27 10.45 1.87 -1.46
N THR A 28 10.44 1.47 -2.73
CA THR A 28 11.62 1.50 -3.61
C THR A 28 12.14 2.93 -3.79
N VAL A 29 11.22 3.89 -3.83
CA VAL A 29 11.52 5.31 -4.00
C VAL A 29 10.57 6.15 -3.16
N ILE A 30 11.15 7.05 -2.38
CA ILE A 30 10.47 8.22 -1.80
C ILE A 30 11.04 9.45 -2.50
N SER A 31 10.18 10.26 -3.12
CA SER A 31 10.62 11.47 -3.83
C SER A 31 9.76 12.69 -3.50
N LEU A 32 10.29 13.88 -3.78
CA LEU A 32 9.55 15.12 -3.60
C LEU A 32 8.70 15.42 -4.82
N PHE A 33 7.44 15.81 -4.59
CA PHE A 33 6.56 16.32 -5.63
C PHE A 33 6.14 17.77 -5.34
N PRO A 34 6.23 18.67 -6.33
CA PRO A 34 5.86 20.07 -6.16
C PRO A 34 4.34 20.26 -6.28
N TRP A 35 3.56 19.69 -5.35
CA TRP A 35 2.09 19.81 -5.27
C TRP A 35 1.68 20.55 -3.97
N THR A 36 0.68 21.41 -4.08
CA THR A 36 0.13 22.28 -3.04
C THR A 36 -1.15 21.76 -2.33
N SER A 37 -1.59 20.51 -2.52
CA SER A 37 -2.77 19.96 -1.82
C SER A 37 -2.59 18.48 -1.51
N GLY A 38 -2.68 18.12 -0.22
CA GLY A 38 -2.39 16.78 0.29
C GLY A 38 -0.94 16.61 0.72
N ASN A 39 -0.69 15.66 1.61
CA ASN A 39 0.64 15.41 2.19
C ASN A 39 1.43 14.34 1.41
N ILE A 40 0.72 13.31 0.93
CA ILE A 40 1.31 12.14 0.27
C ILE A 40 0.51 11.75 -0.97
N LEU A 41 1.21 11.26 -1.98
CA LEU A 41 0.66 10.56 -3.13
C LEU A 41 1.38 9.22 -3.32
N HIS A 42 0.60 8.15 -3.37
CA HIS A 42 1.11 6.81 -3.68
C HIS A 42 1.08 6.60 -5.19
N PHE A 43 2.23 6.27 -5.78
CA PHE A 43 2.36 5.96 -7.19
C PHE A 43 2.61 4.45 -7.28
N SER A 44 1.55 3.74 -7.62
CA SER A 44 1.41 2.28 -7.55
C SER A 44 2.62 1.47 -8.01
N GLY A 45 2.82 0.35 -7.35
CA GLY A 45 3.58 -0.84 -7.75
C GLY A 45 3.15 -2.01 -6.86
N GLY A 46 3.60 -3.24 -7.15
CA GLY A 46 3.29 -4.42 -6.31
C GLY A 46 3.96 -4.33 -4.92
N ALA A 47 3.67 -5.27 -4.03
CA ALA A 47 4.23 -5.32 -2.66
C ALA A 47 5.77 -5.14 -2.67
N ASP A 48 6.45 -5.78 -3.63
CA ASP A 48 7.90 -5.75 -3.77
C ASP A 48 8.48 -4.45 -4.35
N ASN A 49 7.65 -3.55 -4.88
CA ASN A 49 8.13 -2.42 -5.66
C ASN A 49 7.16 -1.23 -5.72
N TRP A 50 6.73 -0.74 -4.56
CA TRP A 50 5.87 0.43 -4.46
C TRP A 50 6.67 1.74 -4.31
N SER A 51 6.06 2.86 -4.70
CA SER A 51 6.72 4.17 -4.67
C SER A 51 5.82 5.27 -4.13
N VAL A 52 6.44 6.23 -3.46
CA VAL A 52 5.75 7.34 -2.80
C VAL A 52 6.32 8.67 -3.28
N GLN A 53 5.43 9.64 -3.50
CA GLN A 53 5.84 11.03 -3.58
C GLN A 53 5.21 11.85 -2.47
N VAL A 54 6.04 12.64 -1.83
CA VAL A 54 5.71 13.45 -0.66
C VAL A 54 5.76 14.91 -1.09
N ALA A 55 4.81 15.71 -0.60
CA ALA A 55 4.74 17.11 -1.00
C ALA A 55 5.94 17.92 -0.49
N ASP A 56 6.54 18.73 -1.36
CA ASP A 56 7.76 19.47 -1.02
C ASP A 56 7.56 20.54 0.05
N PHE A 57 6.34 21.07 0.19
CA PHE A 57 6.00 22.09 1.18
C PHE A 57 6.15 21.60 2.62
N LEU A 58 6.01 20.28 2.87
CA LEU A 58 6.17 19.67 4.19
C LEU A 58 7.56 19.91 4.78
N PHE A 59 8.56 20.11 3.93
CA PHE A 59 9.95 20.36 4.33
C PHE A 59 10.32 21.85 4.33
N GLN A 60 9.41 22.72 3.89
CA GLN A 60 9.57 24.17 3.93
C GLN A 60 9.21 24.73 5.30
N ASP A 61 8.25 24.12 6.01
CA ASP A 61 7.90 24.52 7.37
C ASP A 61 8.93 24.06 8.41
N SER A 62 9.07 24.89 9.44
CA SER A 62 9.84 24.68 10.66
C SER A 62 9.18 23.73 11.65
N ASP A 63 7.88 23.45 11.52
CA ASP A 63 7.19 22.41 12.29
C ASP A 63 7.31 21.06 11.57
N PRO A 64 7.84 19.99 12.22
CA PRO A 64 7.91 18.67 11.61
C PRO A 64 6.57 17.92 11.62
N ALA A 65 5.52 18.41 12.29
CA ALA A 65 4.30 17.65 12.54
C ALA A 65 3.68 17.04 11.27
N GLU A 66 3.49 17.83 10.21
CA GLU A 66 2.90 17.34 8.95
C GLU A 66 3.82 16.36 8.21
N ALA A 67 5.14 16.55 8.30
CA ALA A 67 6.10 15.62 7.74
C ALA A 67 6.16 14.31 8.53
N LEU A 68 5.94 14.35 9.85
CA LEU A 68 5.86 13.15 10.68
C LEU A 68 4.58 12.38 10.39
N ASP A 69 3.44 13.06 10.35
CA ASP A 69 2.14 12.48 9.96
C ASP A 69 2.24 11.79 8.60
N ALA A 70 2.87 12.46 7.63
CA ALA A 70 3.12 11.88 6.33
C ALA A 70 4.01 10.62 6.38
N GLY A 71 5.03 10.59 7.23
CA GLY A 71 5.89 9.40 7.31
C GLY A 71 5.22 8.25 8.06
N ASP A 72 4.39 8.55 9.07
CA ASP A 72 3.61 7.55 9.79
C ASP A 72 2.68 6.80 8.84
N GLU A 73 1.98 7.50 7.94
CA GLU A 73 1.14 6.88 6.90
C GLU A 73 1.94 5.96 5.95
N ILE A 74 3.16 6.36 5.53
CA ILE A 74 4.04 5.51 4.70
C ILE A 74 4.46 4.27 5.49
N ILE A 75 4.79 4.44 6.77
CA ILE A 75 5.21 3.34 7.63
C ILE A 75 4.06 2.35 7.85
N GLU A 76 2.87 2.86 8.12
CA GLU A 76 1.64 2.07 8.29
C GLU A 76 1.34 1.27 7.02
N PHE A 77 1.41 1.90 5.84
CA PHE A 77 1.18 1.21 4.58
C PHE A 77 2.20 0.09 4.33
N GLY A 78 3.50 0.35 4.52
CA GLY A 78 4.53 -0.67 4.36
C GLY A 78 4.36 -1.86 5.32
N ASN A 79 3.94 -1.59 6.56
CA ASN A 79 3.67 -2.66 7.52
C ASN A 79 2.37 -3.42 7.22
N ALA A 80 1.36 -2.76 6.65
CA ALA A 80 0.14 -3.42 6.20
C ALA A 80 0.40 -4.40 5.04
N LEU A 81 1.32 -4.06 4.12
CA LEU A 81 1.77 -4.99 3.08
C LEU A 81 2.42 -6.24 3.66
N LYS A 82 3.19 -6.08 4.75
CA LYS A 82 3.77 -7.21 5.49
C LYS A 82 2.71 -8.09 6.14
N GLU A 83 1.72 -7.49 6.77
CA GLU A 83 0.63 -8.24 7.39
C GLU A 83 -0.14 -9.05 6.33
N GLN A 84 -0.36 -8.48 5.14
CA GLN A 84 -0.97 -9.20 4.02
C GLN A 84 -0.13 -10.39 3.53
N GLU A 85 1.19 -10.22 3.35
CA GLU A 85 2.06 -11.33 2.93
C GLU A 85 2.12 -12.44 4.01
N GLU A 86 2.15 -12.06 5.29
CA GLU A 86 2.13 -13.03 6.40
C GLU A 86 0.78 -13.77 6.53
N GLU A 87 -0.34 -13.13 6.17
CA GLU A 87 -1.66 -13.77 6.10
C GLU A 87 -1.75 -14.74 4.90
N GLU A 88 -1.25 -14.36 3.72
CA GLU A 88 -1.20 -15.24 2.53
C GLU A 88 -0.27 -16.44 2.73
N GLU A 89 0.90 -16.28 3.38
CA GLU A 89 1.77 -17.41 3.75
C GLU A 89 1.17 -18.31 4.85
N GLY A 90 0.25 -17.79 5.66
CA GLY A 90 -0.40 -18.51 6.76
C GLY A 90 -1.55 -19.42 6.30
N GLU A 91 -2.27 -19.05 5.24
CA GLU A 91 -3.38 -19.85 4.70
C GLU A 91 -2.93 -21.06 3.89
N GLU A 92 -1.68 -21.12 3.41
CA GLU A 92 -1.09 -22.34 2.81
C GLU A 92 -0.60 -23.36 3.86
N GLY A 93 -0.76 -23.07 5.16
CA GLY A 93 -0.18 -23.85 6.27
C GLY A 93 -1.15 -24.61 7.18
N GLU A 94 -2.46 -24.49 7.00
CA GLU A 94 -3.46 -25.17 7.84
C GLU A 94 -4.05 -26.45 7.17
N GLU A 95 -3.20 -27.40 6.78
CA GLU A 95 -3.57 -28.82 6.87
C GLU A 95 -3.11 -29.35 8.25
N GLU A 96 -3.83 -28.98 9.32
CA GLU A 96 -3.75 -29.75 10.57
C GLU A 96 -4.47 -31.08 10.38
N GLY A 97 -3.65 -32.12 10.20
CA GLY A 97 -4.07 -33.50 10.20
C GLY A 97 -4.86 -33.90 11.44
N GLU A 98 -6.01 -34.52 11.20
CA GLU A 98 -6.62 -35.40 12.18
C GLU A 98 -5.97 -36.78 12.08
N GLU A 99 -5.20 -37.15 13.11
CA GLU A 99 -4.78 -38.53 13.34
C GLU A 99 -6.01 -39.38 13.67
N GLU A 100 -6.29 -40.40 12.85
CA GLU A 100 -6.64 -41.78 13.24
C GLU A 100 -7.03 -42.58 11.98
N ASP A 101 -6.12 -43.42 11.47
CA ASP A 101 -6.30 -44.90 11.47
C ASP A 101 -5.40 -45.60 10.45
N GLU A 102 -4.94 -46.78 10.88
CA GLU A 102 -4.11 -47.76 10.18
C GLU A 102 -4.60 -48.07 8.75
N TRP A 103 -3.82 -47.75 7.72
CA TRP A 103 -3.98 -48.36 6.40
C TRP A 103 -2.63 -48.78 5.82
N GLU A 104 -2.53 -50.08 5.60
CA GLU A 104 -1.48 -50.78 4.86
C GLU A 104 -1.38 -50.22 3.43
N ASP A 105 -0.14 -50.10 2.95
CA ASP A 105 0.30 -50.27 1.54
C ASP A 105 -0.79 -50.03 0.47
N ASP A 106 -0.76 -48.90 -0.23
CA ASP A 106 -1.17 -48.87 -1.63
C ASP A 106 -0.60 -47.65 -2.39
N GLU A 107 -0.61 -47.80 -3.70
CA GLU A 107 0.30 -47.28 -4.71
C GLU A 107 0.27 -45.75 -4.92
N TRP A 108 1.42 -45.22 -5.36
CA TRP A 108 1.51 -43.88 -5.95
C TRP A 108 0.76 -43.87 -7.27
N ASP A 109 -0.43 -43.27 -7.30
CA ASP A 109 -1.08 -42.85 -8.54
C ASP A 109 -0.85 -41.34 -8.73
N GLU A 110 -0.09 -41.03 -9.78
CA GLU A 110 0.04 -39.71 -10.39
C GLU A 110 -1.31 -39.33 -11.01
N ASP A 111 -2.06 -38.40 -10.41
CA ASP A 111 -3.11 -37.61 -11.10
C ASP A 111 -3.52 -36.41 -10.24
N ASP A 112 -2.63 -35.40 -10.14
CA ASP A 112 -3.06 -34.04 -9.80
C ASP A 112 -3.63 -33.40 -11.08
N GLU A 113 -4.91 -33.67 -11.33
CA GLU A 113 -5.73 -32.87 -12.24
C GLU A 113 -5.98 -31.52 -11.57
N TRP A 114 -5.23 -30.49 -11.99
CA TRP A 114 -5.52 -29.09 -11.69
C TRP A 114 -6.85 -28.72 -12.37
N GLU A 115 -7.96 -28.91 -11.66
CA GLU A 115 -9.28 -28.43 -12.09
C GLU A 115 -9.33 -26.91 -11.93
N ASP A 116 -9.17 -26.21 -13.07
CA ASP A 116 -9.64 -24.85 -13.40
C ASP A 116 -9.93 -23.90 -12.22
N ASP A 117 -8.90 -23.15 -11.78
CA ASP A 117 -9.05 -21.88 -11.04
C ASP A 117 -9.52 -20.74 -11.98
N GLU A 118 -10.38 -21.02 -12.96
CA GLU A 118 -10.95 -19.99 -13.84
C GLU A 118 -11.90 -19.06 -13.05
N ASP A 119 -12.52 -19.56 -11.97
CA ASP A 119 -13.47 -18.79 -11.16
C ASP A 119 -12.81 -17.71 -10.29
N PHE A 120 -11.56 -17.91 -9.82
CA PHE A 120 -10.86 -16.94 -8.97
C PHE A 120 -10.47 -15.67 -9.74
N TRP A 121 -9.98 -15.83 -10.97
CA TRP A 121 -9.56 -14.68 -11.79
C TRP A 121 -10.75 -13.88 -12.33
N ASP A 122 -11.89 -14.54 -12.55
CA ASP A 122 -13.14 -13.86 -12.90
C ASP A 122 -13.72 -13.07 -11.70
N GLU A 123 -13.68 -13.62 -10.48
CA GLU A 123 -14.12 -12.92 -9.27
C GLU A 123 -13.19 -11.74 -8.89
N LEU A 124 -11.88 -11.88 -9.11
CA LEU A 124 -10.91 -10.80 -8.95
C LEU A 124 -11.12 -9.69 -10.00
N GLY A 125 -11.47 -10.06 -11.24
CA GLY A 125 -11.78 -9.13 -12.31
C GLY A 125 -13.00 -8.27 -12.00
N ASP A 126 -14.09 -8.89 -11.56
CA ASP A 126 -15.32 -8.20 -11.18
C ASP A 126 -15.10 -7.25 -9.97
N PHE A 127 -14.27 -7.65 -9.00
CA PHE A 127 -13.88 -6.79 -7.87
C PHE A 127 -13.08 -5.56 -8.32
N LEU A 128 -12.14 -5.72 -9.25
CA LEU A 128 -11.33 -4.61 -9.76
C LEU A 128 -12.14 -3.62 -10.60
N ASP A 129 -13.12 -4.10 -11.35
CA ASP A 129 -14.05 -3.25 -12.10
C ASP A 129 -14.97 -2.46 -11.13
N GLU A 130 -15.48 -3.09 -10.06
CA GLU A 130 -16.30 -2.41 -9.04
C GLU A 130 -15.48 -1.36 -8.25
N LEU A 131 -14.20 -1.66 -7.96
CA LEU A 131 -13.28 -0.70 -7.35
C LEU A 131 -13.00 0.48 -8.28
N GLY A 132 -12.86 0.24 -9.59
CA GLY A 132 -12.65 1.26 -10.61
C GLY A 132 -13.82 2.25 -10.69
N ASP A 133 -15.06 1.74 -10.69
CA ASP A 133 -16.27 2.56 -10.70
C ASP A 133 -16.42 3.37 -9.41
N PHE A 134 -16.16 2.77 -8.25
CA PHE A 134 -16.16 3.48 -6.96
C PHE A 134 -15.15 4.64 -6.94
N LEU A 135 -13.92 4.39 -7.43
CA LEU A 135 -12.89 5.43 -7.50
C LEU A 135 -13.25 6.51 -8.52
N SER A 136 -13.90 6.18 -9.63
CA SER A 136 -14.36 7.15 -10.62
C SER A 136 -15.44 8.07 -10.03
N ASP A 137 -16.42 7.51 -9.34
CA ASP A 137 -17.49 8.28 -8.67
C ASP A 137 -16.92 9.18 -7.56
N LEU A 138 -15.97 8.67 -6.78
CA LEU A 138 -15.26 9.44 -5.76
C LEU A 138 -14.46 10.60 -6.37
N TRP A 139 -13.80 10.37 -7.51
CA TRP A 139 -13.07 11.41 -8.24
C TRP A 139 -14.00 12.48 -8.83
N ASP A 140 -15.15 12.10 -9.36
CA ASP A 140 -16.14 13.06 -9.89
C ASP A 140 -16.76 13.92 -8.78
N ASP A 141 -17.06 13.35 -7.62
CA ASP A 141 -17.54 14.09 -6.44
C ASP A 141 -16.49 15.09 -5.92
N ILE A 142 -15.21 14.69 -5.90
CA ILE A 142 -14.09 15.58 -5.53
C ILE A 142 -13.93 16.72 -6.55
N LEU A 143 -14.05 16.42 -7.86
CA LEU A 143 -13.96 17.41 -8.92
C LEU A 143 -15.17 18.38 -8.93
N ASP A 144 -16.36 17.94 -8.54
CA ASP A 144 -17.55 18.79 -8.43
C ASP A 144 -17.51 19.69 -7.18
N TRP A 145 -16.97 19.18 -6.07
CA TRP A 145 -16.65 19.99 -4.90
C TRP A 145 -15.65 21.10 -5.22
N PHE A 146 -14.59 20.78 -5.98
CA PHE A 146 -13.57 21.76 -6.39
C PHE A 146 -14.14 22.85 -7.32
N LYS A 147 -15.06 22.50 -8.22
CA LYS A 147 -15.74 23.47 -9.10
C LYS A 147 -16.76 24.34 -8.36
N SER A 148 -17.29 23.86 -7.25
CA SER A 148 -18.27 24.58 -6.43
C SER A 148 -17.64 25.66 -5.53
N ASP A 149 -16.35 25.56 -5.22
CA ASP A 149 -15.65 26.52 -4.33
C ASP A 149 -15.06 27.75 -5.05
N ASP A 150 -14.92 27.72 -6.38
CA ASP A 150 -14.45 28.89 -7.19
C ASP A 150 -15.56 29.98 -7.35
N GLY A 151 -16.76 29.75 -6.81
CA GLY A 151 -17.96 30.55 -7.08
C GLY A 151 -18.42 31.54 -6.00
N SER A 152 -17.71 31.73 -4.88
CA SER A 152 -18.21 32.61 -3.81
C SER A 152 -17.14 33.53 -3.19
N SER A 153 -16.49 34.34 -4.03
CA SER A 153 -15.97 35.64 -3.58
C SER A 153 -17.08 36.68 -3.66
N LYS A 154 -17.63 37.07 -2.51
CA LYS A 154 -18.55 38.21 -2.34
C LYS A 154 -17.86 39.31 -1.56
#